data_AF-A0A7T3T2F0-F1
#
_entry.id   AF-A0A7T3T2F0-F1
#
_cell.length_a   1.000
_cell.length_b   1.000
_cell.length_c   1.000
_cell.angle_alpha   90.00
_cell.angle_beta   90.00
_cell.angle_gamma   90.00
#
_symmetry.space_group_name_H-M   'P 1'
#
loop_
_entity.id
_entity.type
_entity.pdbx_description
1 polymer ?
#
loop_
_entity_poly.entity_id
_entity_poly.type
_entity_poly.pdbx_seq_one_letter_code
_entity_poly.pdbx_strand_id
1 'polypeptide(L)'
;MVAQQHLKKATICVDSFHVIRNLNDSLDRIRVKIMRQFHSDSTEYYLLKQWKYLLFERKSDFHNRPQYNRKLKRYINKAQLLENILEIDPLLEKAYHLVELYFNFNNTFLAFEEKMDNLMSIISEYQQSNIPELKQFRRTLYNWRVEICHSFILIDYRTI
;
A
#
# COMPACT_ATOMS: atom_id res chain seq x y z
N MET A 1 -0.15 7.92 27.89
CA MET A 1 0.16 9.36 28.09
C MET A 1 1.37 9.48 29.02
N VAL A 2 2.57 9.05 28.57
CA VAL A 2 3.80 8.99 29.41
C VAL A 2 5.03 9.61 28.70
N ALA A 3 5.07 9.60 27.36
CA ALA A 3 6.22 10.11 26.61
C ALA A 3 6.41 11.65 26.67
N GLN A 4 5.35 12.42 26.93
CA GLN A 4 5.41 13.90 26.92
C GLN A 4 6.10 14.51 28.14
N GLN A 5 6.29 13.77 29.24
CA GLN A 5 6.84 14.34 30.48
C GLN A 5 8.36 14.47 30.51
N HIS A 6 9.10 13.74 29.67
CA HIS A 6 10.56 13.64 29.80
C HIS A 6 11.38 14.16 28.62
N LEU A 7 10.76 14.50 27.49
CA LEU A 7 11.49 14.96 26.29
C LEU A 7 10.89 16.26 25.74
N LYS A 8 11.29 17.41 26.29
CA LYS A 8 10.75 18.75 25.98
C LYS A 8 10.88 19.22 24.51
N LYS A 9 11.57 18.46 23.65
CA LYS A 9 11.76 18.76 22.22
C LYS A 9 11.73 17.50 21.31
N ALA A 10 11.33 16.34 21.81
CA ALA A 10 11.29 15.15 20.96
C ALA A 10 10.02 15.14 20.12
N THR A 11 10.18 15.23 18.80
CA THR A 11 9.10 14.97 17.85
C THR A 11 8.83 13.47 17.83
N ILE A 12 7.59 13.08 18.15
CA ILE A 12 7.17 11.67 18.08
C ILE A 12 6.99 11.34 16.60
N CYS A 13 7.80 10.42 16.07
CA CYS A 13 7.72 9.96 14.69
C CYS A 13 7.01 8.60 14.64
N VAL A 14 6.11 8.41 13.68
CA VAL A 14 5.51 7.10 13.40
C VAL A 14 6.48 6.26 12.58
N ASP A 15 6.64 4.99 12.95
CA ASP A 15 7.42 4.04 12.15
C ASP A 15 6.67 3.67 10.86
N SER A 16 7.14 4.23 9.75
CA SER A 16 6.57 4.05 8.41
C SER A 16 6.54 2.59 7.95
N PHE A 17 7.45 1.75 8.45
CA PHE A 17 7.49 0.33 8.12
C PHE A 17 6.26 -0.41 8.67
N HIS A 18 5.86 -0.11 9.92
CA HIS A 18 4.68 -0.70 10.53
C HIS A 18 3.39 -0.25 9.84
N VAL A 19 3.35 1.01 9.37
CA VAL A 19 2.20 1.55 8.62
C VAL A 19 2.05 0.83 7.27
N ILE A 20 3.13 0.71 6.49
CA ILE A 20 3.12 0.01 5.20
C ILE A 20 2.77 -1.47 5.37
N ARG A 21 3.30 -2.13 6.41
CA ARG A 21 2.96 -3.53 6.71
C ARG A 21 1.46 -3.71 6.95
N ASN A 22 0.85 -2.88 7.80
CA ASN A 22 -0.58 -2.95 8.10
C ASN A 22 -1.45 -2.76 6.83
N LEU A 23 -1.02 -1.86 5.95
CA LEU A 23 -1.67 -1.61 4.69
C LEU A 23 -1.59 -2.82 3.74
N ASN A 24 -0.41 -3.42 3.60
CA ASN A 24 -0.21 -4.65 2.83
C ASN A 24 -1.02 -5.82 3.38
N ASP A 25 -1.09 -5.98 4.71
CA ASP A 25 -1.91 -7.01 5.36
C ASP A 25 -3.40 -6.81 5.07
N SER A 26 -3.85 -5.56 4.95
CA SER A 26 -5.23 -5.23 4.59
C SER A 26 -5.53 -5.57 3.12
N LEU A 27 -4.59 -5.29 2.21
CA LEU A 27 -4.69 -5.71 0.81
C LEU A 27 -4.69 -7.24 0.67
N ASP A 28 -3.84 -7.96 1.41
CA ASP A 28 -3.82 -9.43 1.37
C ASP A 28 -5.14 -10.04 1.87
N ARG A 29 -5.75 -9.45 2.91
CA ARG A 29 -7.07 -9.87 3.39
C ARG A 29 -8.16 -9.71 2.32
N ILE A 30 -8.18 -8.58 1.61
CA ILE A 30 -9.09 -8.33 0.48
C ILE A 30 -8.85 -9.38 -0.61
N ARG A 31 -7.59 -9.59 -1.01
CA ARG A 31 -7.19 -10.61 -1.99
C ARG A 31 -7.67 -12.00 -1.60
N VAL A 32 -7.46 -12.44 -0.35
CA VAL A 32 -7.92 -13.77 0.13
C VAL A 32 -9.44 -13.89 0.06
N LYS A 33 -10.17 -12.85 0.46
CA LYS A 33 -11.64 -12.83 0.44
C LYS A 33 -12.18 -12.98 -0.98
N ILE A 34 -11.57 -12.31 -1.96
CA ILE A 34 -11.91 -12.40 -3.38
C ILE A 34 -11.51 -13.78 -3.93
N MET A 35 -10.29 -14.23 -3.66
CA MET A 35 -9.79 -15.55 -4.10
C MET A 35 -10.69 -16.71 -3.67
N ARG A 36 -11.30 -16.64 -2.48
CA ARG A 36 -12.21 -17.69 -1.96
C ARG A 36 -13.55 -17.79 -2.72
N GLN A 37 -13.87 -16.82 -3.58
CA GLN A 37 -15.08 -16.85 -4.41
C GLN A 37 -14.91 -17.70 -5.68
N PHE A 38 -13.67 -18.05 -6.02
CA PHE A 38 -13.34 -18.80 -7.23
C PHE A 38 -13.02 -20.26 -6.92
N HIS A 39 -13.32 -21.14 -7.88
CA HIS A 39 -12.94 -22.55 -7.80
C HIS A 39 -11.41 -22.70 -7.83
N SER A 40 -10.85 -23.69 -7.12
CA SER A 40 -9.39 -23.87 -7.01
C SER A 40 -8.68 -24.08 -8.35
N ASP A 41 -9.41 -24.58 -9.34
CA ASP A 41 -8.91 -24.82 -10.69
C ASP A 41 -9.15 -23.65 -11.66
N SER A 42 -9.75 -22.54 -11.21
CA SER A 42 -9.98 -21.38 -12.07
C SER A 42 -8.67 -20.62 -12.37
N THR A 43 -8.72 -19.76 -13.39
CA THR A 43 -7.59 -18.89 -13.72
C THR A 43 -7.41 -17.79 -12.66
N GLU A 44 -8.50 -17.25 -12.16
CA GLU A 44 -8.54 -16.20 -11.12
C GLU A 44 -7.93 -16.71 -9.82
N TYR A 45 -8.33 -17.91 -9.36
CA TYR A 45 -7.74 -18.52 -8.18
C TYR A 45 -6.23 -18.74 -8.35
N TYR A 46 -5.81 -19.21 -9.54
CA TYR A 46 -4.39 -19.38 -9.86
C TYR A 46 -3.62 -18.05 -9.79
N LEU A 47 -4.13 -17.00 -10.42
CA LEU A 47 -3.51 -15.67 -10.43
C LEU A 47 -3.42 -15.09 -9.01
N LEU A 48 -4.53 -15.09 -8.27
CA LEU A 48 -4.62 -14.54 -6.90
C LEU A 48 -3.80 -15.35 -5.88
N LYS A 49 -3.48 -16.62 -6.15
CA LYS A 49 -2.70 -17.47 -5.25
C LYS A 49 -1.21 -17.49 -5.58
N GLN A 50 -0.87 -17.77 -6.84
CA GLN A 50 0.52 -17.99 -7.26
C GLN A 50 1.26 -16.69 -7.52
N TRP A 51 0.57 -15.67 -8.02
CA TRP A 51 1.17 -14.40 -8.44
C TRP A 51 0.87 -13.25 -7.47
N LYS A 52 0.37 -13.55 -6.26
CA LYS A 52 0.01 -12.53 -5.26
C LYS A 52 1.14 -11.57 -4.90
N TYR A 53 2.40 -12.00 -5.01
CA TYR A 53 3.55 -11.18 -4.67
C TYR A 53 3.65 -9.94 -5.56
N LEU A 54 3.10 -9.98 -6.78
CA LEU A 54 3.04 -8.82 -7.69
C LEU A 54 2.22 -7.66 -7.12
N LEU A 55 1.32 -7.90 -6.17
CA LEU A 55 0.57 -6.84 -5.48
C LEU A 55 1.43 -6.06 -4.48
N PHE A 56 2.62 -6.56 -4.14
CA PHE A 56 3.49 -6.00 -3.09
C PHE A 56 4.93 -5.71 -3.58
N GLU A 57 5.29 -6.22 -4.76
CA GLU A 57 6.62 -6.07 -5.36
C GLU A 57 6.78 -4.68 -6.01
N ARG A 58 8.02 -4.18 -6.08
CA ARG A 58 8.32 -2.91 -6.75
C ARG A 58 8.18 -3.07 -8.26
N LYS A 59 7.46 -2.11 -8.88
CA LYS A 59 7.24 -2.09 -10.33
C LYS A 59 8.53 -1.97 -11.17
N SER A 60 9.64 -1.53 -10.58
CA SER A 60 10.96 -1.52 -11.23
C SER A 60 11.34 -2.89 -11.81
N ASP A 61 10.82 -3.96 -11.20
CA ASP A 61 11.18 -5.34 -11.55
C ASP A 61 10.21 -5.95 -12.58
N PHE A 62 9.29 -5.17 -13.14
CA PHE A 62 8.22 -5.67 -14.02
C PHE A 62 8.58 -5.66 -15.50
N HIS A 63 9.74 -5.11 -15.86
CA HIS A 63 10.28 -5.08 -17.23
C HIS A 63 10.92 -6.42 -17.65
N ASN A 64 10.46 -7.54 -17.12
CA ASN A 64 11.00 -8.85 -17.45
C ASN A 64 10.62 -9.29 -18.87
N ARG A 65 11.48 -10.10 -19.49
CA ARG A 65 11.11 -10.81 -20.73
C ARG A 65 9.89 -11.70 -20.47
N PRO A 66 8.89 -11.74 -21.39
CA PRO A 66 7.75 -12.62 -21.26
C PRO A 66 8.17 -14.09 -21.10
N GLN A 67 7.51 -14.81 -20.20
CA GLN A 67 7.72 -16.24 -19.97
C GLN A 67 6.44 -17.01 -20.27
N TYR A 68 6.56 -18.24 -20.75
CA TYR A 68 5.40 -19.06 -21.06
C TYR A 68 4.67 -19.48 -19.77
N ASN A 69 3.44 -19.02 -19.60
CA ASN A 69 2.58 -19.41 -18.49
C ASN A 69 1.68 -20.57 -18.93
N ARG A 70 1.87 -21.75 -18.33
CA ARG A 70 1.11 -22.96 -18.68
C ARG A 70 -0.39 -22.85 -18.40
N LYS A 71 -0.79 -22.16 -17.33
CA LYS A 71 -2.21 -21.99 -16.99
C LYS A 71 -2.92 -21.08 -18.00
N LEU A 72 -2.26 -19.99 -18.40
CA LEU A 72 -2.78 -19.03 -19.37
C LEU A 72 -2.53 -19.42 -20.84
N LYS A 73 -1.70 -20.45 -21.08
CA LYS A 73 -1.29 -20.94 -22.41
C LYS A 73 -0.70 -19.86 -23.33
N ARG A 74 -0.06 -18.84 -22.76
CA ARG A 74 0.57 -17.72 -23.49
C ARG A 74 1.87 -17.26 -22.83
N TYR A 75 2.72 -16.62 -23.62
CA TYR A 75 3.84 -15.84 -23.08
C TYR A 75 3.31 -14.56 -22.43
N ILE A 76 3.78 -14.26 -21.23
CA ILE A 76 3.31 -13.13 -20.45
C ILE A 76 4.42 -12.60 -19.52
N ASN A 77 4.48 -11.29 -19.32
CA ASN A 77 5.41 -10.67 -18.36
C ASN A 77 4.72 -10.34 -17.02
N LYS A 78 5.49 -9.85 -16.04
CA LYS A 78 4.96 -9.52 -14.70
C LYS A 78 3.95 -8.37 -14.74
N ALA A 79 4.18 -7.35 -15.57
CA ALA A 79 3.25 -6.23 -15.72
C ALA A 79 1.86 -6.70 -16.18
N GLN A 80 1.82 -7.50 -17.24
CA GLN A 80 0.59 -8.10 -17.76
C GLN A 80 -0.06 -9.09 -16.77
N LEU A 81 0.74 -9.78 -15.95
CA LEU A 81 0.21 -10.63 -14.88
C LEU A 81 -0.45 -9.80 -13.78
N LEU A 82 0.14 -8.67 -13.39
CA LEU A 82 -0.49 -7.74 -12.45
C LEU A 82 -1.79 -7.18 -13.04
N GLU A 83 -1.78 -6.72 -14.29
CA GLU A 83 -3.00 -6.24 -14.98
C GLU A 83 -4.12 -7.29 -14.91
N ASN A 84 -3.84 -8.54 -15.31
CA ASN A 84 -4.83 -9.61 -15.20
C ASN A 84 -5.29 -9.87 -13.76
N ILE A 85 -4.46 -9.63 -12.73
CA ILE A 85 -4.87 -9.77 -11.32
C ILE A 85 -5.85 -8.66 -10.94
N LEU A 86 -5.55 -7.41 -11.33
CA LEU A 86 -6.36 -6.25 -10.99
C LEU A 86 -7.71 -6.28 -11.72
N GLU A 87 -7.75 -6.83 -12.94
CA GLU A 87 -8.99 -7.04 -13.71
C GLU A 87 -9.97 -8.05 -13.08
N ILE A 88 -9.54 -8.88 -12.12
CA ILE A 88 -10.40 -9.90 -11.51
C ILE A 88 -11.53 -9.27 -10.69
N ASP A 89 -11.24 -8.18 -9.98
CA ASP A 89 -12.20 -7.59 -9.05
C ASP A 89 -11.91 -6.09 -8.84
N PRO A 90 -12.89 -5.20 -9.06
CA PRO A 90 -12.69 -3.74 -8.94
C PRO A 90 -12.37 -3.29 -7.51
N LEU A 91 -12.79 -4.04 -6.48
CA LEU A 91 -12.40 -3.77 -5.09
C LEU A 91 -10.91 -4.04 -4.87
N LEU A 92 -10.37 -5.11 -5.47
CA LEU A 92 -8.95 -5.44 -5.38
C LEU A 92 -8.11 -4.37 -6.09
N GLU A 93 -8.50 -3.99 -7.30
CA GLU A 93 -7.86 -2.93 -8.07
C GLU A 93 -7.80 -1.62 -7.28
N LYS A 94 -8.97 -1.18 -6.78
CA LYS A 94 -9.07 0.05 -5.99
C LYS A 94 -8.21 -0.01 -4.72
N ALA A 95 -8.24 -1.13 -4.00
CA ALA A 95 -7.43 -1.31 -2.81
C ALA A 95 -5.92 -1.25 -3.12
N TYR A 96 -5.49 -1.90 -4.21
CA TYR A 96 -4.10 -1.86 -4.66
C TYR A 96 -3.64 -0.43 -4.98
N HIS A 97 -4.46 0.35 -5.70
CA HIS A 97 -4.12 1.74 -6.00
C HIS A 97 -4.03 2.63 -4.76
N LEU A 98 -4.85 2.39 -3.73
CA LEU A 98 -4.74 3.11 -2.46
C LEU A 98 -3.44 2.77 -1.70
N VAL A 99 -3.00 1.51 -1.79
CA VAL A 99 -1.69 1.09 -1.24
C VAL A 99 -0.55 1.83 -1.94
N GLU A 100 -0.56 1.82 -3.28
CA GLU A 100 0.44 2.53 -4.09
C GLU A 100 0.42 4.04 -3.83
N LEU A 101 -0.76 4.64 -3.68
CA LEU A 101 -0.92 6.05 -3.38
C LEU A 101 -0.24 6.44 -2.06
N TYR A 102 -0.50 5.68 -0.98
CA TYR A 102 0.16 5.92 0.31
C TYR A 102 1.66 5.64 0.24
N PHE A 103 2.07 4.59 -0.47
CA PHE A 103 3.48 4.28 -0.67
C PHE A 103 4.22 5.43 -1.36
N ASN A 104 3.65 6.01 -2.42
CA ASN A 104 4.24 7.15 -3.12
C ASN A 104 4.36 8.38 -2.22
N PHE A 105 3.31 8.69 -1.45
CA PHE A 105 3.37 9.73 -0.41
C PHE A 105 4.52 9.50 0.58
N ASN A 106 4.69 8.26 1.03
CA ASN A 106 5.73 7.90 1.99
C ASN A 106 7.16 8.10 1.43
N ASN A 107 7.34 8.01 0.12
CA ASN A 107 8.63 8.22 -0.55
C ASN A 107 8.82 9.64 -1.10
N THR A 108 7.84 10.54 -0.92
CA THR A 108 7.95 11.92 -1.40
C THR A 108 8.53 12.83 -0.32
N PHE A 109 9.53 13.63 -0.70
CA PHE A 109 10.13 14.67 0.13
C PHE A 109 9.46 16.00 -0.21
N LEU A 110 8.60 16.49 0.68
CA LEU A 110 7.86 17.75 0.55
C LEU A 110 8.03 18.58 1.82
N ALA A 111 7.81 19.89 1.71
CA ALA A 111 7.63 20.74 2.89
C ALA A 111 6.44 20.25 3.73
N PHE A 112 6.45 20.57 5.03
CA PHE A 112 5.43 20.06 5.96
C PHE A 112 4.00 20.38 5.53
N GLU A 113 3.74 21.62 5.08
CA GLU A 113 2.42 22.07 4.64
C GLU A 113 1.93 21.26 3.43
N GLU A 114 2.76 21.18 2.37
CA GLU A 114 2.47 20.38 1.18
C GLU A 114 2.27 18.89 1.52
N LYS A 115 3.06 18.36 2.46
CA LYS A 115 2.92 16.98 2.92
C LYS A 115 1.63 16.76 3.70
N MET A 116 1.21 17.72 4.52
CA MET A 116 -0.05 17.67 5.24
C MET A 116 -1.23 17.69 4.27
N ASP A 117 -1.20 18.58 3.27
CA ASP A 117 -2.26 18.67 2.25
C ASP A 117 -2.35 17.38 1.43
N ASN A 118 -1.21 16.82 1.02
CA ASN A 118 -1.15 15.55 0.32
C ASN A 118 -1.74 14.40 1.18
N LEU A 119 -1.33 14.29 2.45
CA LEU A 119 -1.85 13.27 3.37
C LEU A 119 -3.36 13.40 3.59
N MET A 120 -3.86 14.64 3.72
CA MET A 120 -5.29 14.89 3.87
C MET A 120 -6.08 14.51 2.61
N SER A 121 -5.53 14.78 1.42
CA SER A 121 -6.10 14.31 0.15
C SER A 121 -6.16 12.78 0.11
N ILE A 122 -5.09 12.09 0.49
CA ILE A 122 -5.05 10.62 0.60
C ILE A 122 -6.11 10.12 1.58
N ILE A 123 -6.23 10.70 2.77
CA ILE A 123 -7.25 10.31 3.76
C ILE A 123 -8.66 10.44 3.16
N SER A 124 -8.90 11.45 2.33
CA SER A 124 -10.16 11.65 1.60
C SER A 124 -10.43 10.51 0.60
N GLU A 125 -9.43 10.14 -0.21
CA GLU A 125 -9.52 8.99 -1.14
C GLU A 125 -9.87 7.69 -0.41
N TYR A 126 -9.20 7.42 0.72
CA TYR A 126 -9.51 6.27 1.56
C TYR A 126 -10.94 6.32 2.11
N GLN A 127 -11.45 7.50 2.45
CA GLN A 127 -12.84 7.65 2.89
C GLN A 127 -13.84 7.39 1.77
N GLN A 128 -13.62 7.96 0.60
CA GLN A 128 -14.46 7.79 -0.58
C GLN A 128 -14.42 6.36 -1.13
N SER A 129 -13.35 5.62 -0.81
CA SER A 129 -13.21 4.23 -1.24
C SER A 129 -14.32 3.31 -0.71
N ASN A 130 -14.86 3.62 0.47
CA ASN A 130 -15.81 2.79 1.23
C ASN A 130 -15.35 1.33 1.46
N ILE A 131 -14.04 1.07 1.44
CA ILE A 131 -13.46 -0.26 1.68
C ILE A 131 -13.37 -0.51 3.20
N PRO A 132 -14.15 -1.46 3.78
CA PRO A 132 -14.19 -1.69 5.22
C PRO A 132 -12.82 -2.06 5.81
N GLU A 133 -12.07 -2.89 5.09
CA GLU A 133 -10.75 -3.38 5.49
C GLU A 133 -9.72 -2.25 5.65
N LEU A 134 -9.93 -1.10 4.99
CA LEU A 134 -9.05 0.08 5.07
C LEU A 134 -9.53 1.14 6.07
N LYS A 135 -10.72 0.99 6.67
CA LYS A 135 -11.30 1.98 7.59
C LYS A 135 -10.43 2.22 8.82
N GLN A 136 -9.85 1.16 9.38
CA GLN A 136 -8.97 1.28 10.54
C GLN A 136 -7.66 1.97 10.16
N PHE A 137 -7.11 1.65 9.00
CA PHE A 137 -5.89 2.29 8.48
C PHE A 137 -6.10 3.80 8.29
N ARG A 138 -7.19 4.20 7.65
CA ARG A 138 -7.57 5.62 7.49
C ARG A 138 -7.65 6.36 8.83
N ARG A 139 -8.27 5.74 9.85
CA ARG A 139 -8.35 6.34 11.21
C ARG A 139 -6.96 6.54 11.80
N THR A 140 -6.06 5.58 11.61
CA THR A 140 -4.67 5.72 12.03
C THR A 140 -4.00 6.90 11.32
N LEU A 141 -4.10 6.99 9.99
CA LEU A 141 -3.54 8.12 9.24
C LEU A 141 -4.06 9.46 9.76
N TYR A 142 -5.37 9.58 9.97
CA TYR A 142 -5.96 10.82 10.46
C TYR A 142 -5.47 11.18 11.87
N ASN A 143 -5.47 10.21 12.80
CA ASN A 143 -5.10 10.46 14.19
C ASN A 143 -3.62 10.84 14.34
N TRP A 144 -2.75 10.27 13.50
CA TRP A 144 -1.30 10.45 13.57
C TRP A 144 -0.74 11.33 12.45
N ARG A 145 -1.59 12.11 11.78
CA ARG A 145 -1.21 12.87 10.57
C ARG A 145 -0.05 13.84 10.80
N VAL A 146 0.00 14.48 11.95
CA VAL A 146 1.07 15.44 12.30
C VAL A 146 2.39 14.72 12.46
N GLU A 147 2.39 13.61 13.20
CA GLU A 147 3.55 12.76 13.44
C GLU A 147 4.04 12.08 12.16
N ILE A 148 3.13 11.67 11.27
CA ILE A 148 3.46 11.12 9.95
C ILE A 148 4.09 12.20 9.07
N CYS A 149 3.57 13.43 9.05
CA CYS A 149 4.18 14.51 8.26
C CYS A 149 5.56 14.90 8.82
N HIS A 150 5.73 14.87 10.14
CA HIS A 150 7.01 15.13 10.80
C HIS A 150 8.05 14.01 10.63
N SER A 151 7.64 12.74 10.52
CA SER A 151 8.58 11.61 10.42
C SER A 151 9.45 11.62 9.15
N PHE A 152 9.15 12.50 8.20
CA PHE A 152 9.89 12.65 6.94
C PHE A 152 10.51 14.04 6.76
N ILE A 153 10.43 14.90 7.77
CA ILE A 153 11.31 16.08 7.82
C ILE A 153 12.67 15.54 8.22
N LEU A 154 13.65 15.63 7.32
CA LEU A 154 15.05 15.44 7.66
C LEU A 154 15.33 16.27 8.91
N ILE A 155 15.51 15.61 10.06
CA ILE A 155 16.16 16.25 11.19
C ILE A 155 17.59 16.41 10.71
N ASP A 156 17.89 17.63 10.31
CA ASP A 156 19.13 18.09 9.72
C ASP A 156 20.25 18.06 10.77
N TYR A 157 20.61 16.87 11.28
CA TYR A 157 21.73 16.68 12.21
C TYR A 157 22.32 15.27 12.07
N ARG A 158 23.36 15.19 11.23
CA ARG A 158 24.63 14.42 11.35
C ARG A 158 24.94 13.49 10.18
N THR A 159 25.84 13.94 9.32
CA THR A 159 26.98 13.10 8.92
C THR A 159 27.99 13.17 10.06
N ILE A 160 28.10 12.06 10.81
CA ILE A 160 29.12 11.66 11.81
C ILE A 160 29.48 12.72 12.87
#